data_AF-A0A5C6IQU2-F1
#
_entry.id   AF-A0A5C6IQU2-F1
#
_cell.length_a   1.000
_cell.length_b   1.000
_cell.length_c   1.000
_cell.angle_alpha   90.00
_cell.angle_beta   90.00
_cell.angle_gamma   90.00
#
_symmetry.space_group_name_H-M   'P 1'
#
loop_
_entity.id
_entity.type
_entity.pdbx_description
1 polymer ?
#
loop_
_entity_poly.entity_id
_entity_poly.type
_entity_poly.pdbx_seq_one_letter_code
_entity_poly.pdbx_strand_id
1 'polypeptide(L)'
;MREQRVMEWDGFTLRSSLKPRFAQARDRLADAARDGDWAAVADVLGERPEWVNCPRLESRSGYTPLHQAAWHGAGTATVEGLLAHGALRTLRTNHGERAADIAARRGHHHLAALLRPVVRHPVPPAEIPVLQGHLHRLIRHRAGLEDGSDLATQHALRLPEVAALTELAHPVCWFPVPGMYGGFRITLDGRELAVDSWIRVIGGSERTDRVTPWGARLQEGEALP
;
A
#
# COMPACT_ATOMS: atom_id res chain seq x y z
N MET A 1 -18.39 -13.89 -14.83
CA MET A 1 -17.90 -13.41 -13.52
C MET A 1 -16.88 -12.33 -13.81
N ARG A 2 -17.09 -11.09 -13.34
CA ARG A 2 -16.05 -10.06 -13.46
C ARG A 2 -14.95 -10.42 -12.46
N GLU A 3 -13.75 -10.74 -12.94
CA GLU A 3 -12.57 -10.78 -12.07
C GLU A 3 -12.51 -9.43 -11.33
N GLN A 4 -12.74 -9.47 -10.03
CA GLN A 4 -12.62 -8.28 -9.20
C GLN A 4 -11.14 -7.89 -9.18
N ARG A 5 -10.83 -6.69 -9.68
CA ARG A 5 -9.45 -6.17 -9.73
C ARG A 5 -8.94 -6.08 -8.29
N VAL A 6 -8.00 -6.95 -7.94
CA VAL A 6 -7.30 -6.93 -6.66
C VAL A 6 -6.54 -5.60 -6.54
N MET A 7 -6.54 -4.98 -5.35
CA MET A 7 -5.78 -3.76 -5.11
C MET A 7 -4.30 -4.05 -5.30
N GLU A 8 -3.63 -3.36 -6.22
CA GLU A 8 -2.17 -3.44 -6.34
C GLU A 8 -1.52 -2.50 -5.33
N TRP A 9 -0.69 -3.06 -4.45
CA TRP A 9 0.15 -2.29 -3.55
C TRP A 9 1.42 -1.91 -4.29
N ASP A 10 1.45 -0.70 -4.83
CA ASP A 10 2.67 -0.13 -5.40
C ASP A 10 3.64 0.24 -4.26
N GLY A 11 4.68 -0.59 -4.12
CA GLY A 11 5.75 -0.37 -3.15
C GLY A 11 6.98 0.35 -3.73
N PHE A 12 6.95 0.81 -4.98
CA PHE A 12 8.12 1.44 -5.59
C PHE A 12 8.40 2.80 -4.97
N THR A 13 9.64 3.00 -4.53
CA THR A 13 10.08 4.27 -3.92
C THR A 13 11.18 4.96 -4.72
N LEU A 14 11.92 4.23 -5.57
CA LEU A 14 13.05 4.75 -6.33
C LEU A 14 12.66 5.04 -7.77
N ARG A 15 13.18 6.14 -8.33
CA ARG A 15 12.97 6.47 -9.76
C ARG A 15 13.59 5.43 -10.67
N SER A 16 14.74 4.89 -10.27
CA SER A 16 15.48 3.86 -11.02
C SER A 16 14.71 2.55 -11.18
N SER A 17 13.70 2.29 -10.34
CA SER A 17 12.85 1.10 -10.43
C SER A 17 11.76 1.21 -11.51
N LEU A 18 11.58 2.40 -12.10
CA LEU A 18 10.53 2.67 -13.08
C LEU A 18 11.13 3.10 -14.41
N LYS A 19 10.37 2.90 -15.50
CA LYS A 19 10.73 3.52 -16.78
C LYS A 19 10.70 5.06 -16.62
N PRO A 20 11.60 5.82 -17.28
CA PRO A 20 11.71 7.27 -17.08
C PRO A 20 10.38 8.03 -17.20
N ARG A 21 9.55 7.70 -18.20
CA ARG A 21 8.21 8.30 -18.38
C ARG A 21 7.27 8.07 -17.19
N PHE A 22 7.35 6.92 -16.53
CA PHE A 22 6.52 6.61 -15.37
C PHE A 22 7.05 7.29 -14.11
N ALA A 23 8.37 7.35 -13.94
CA ALA A 23 8.98 8.15 -12.87
C ALA A 23 8.60 9.63 -12.99
N GLN A 24 8.65 10.20 -14.20
CA GLN A 24 8.24 11.58 -14.45
C GLN A 24 6.74 11.81 -14.16
N ALA A 25 5.87 10.90 -14.60
CA ALA A 25 4.44 11.00 -14.32
C ALA A 25 4.11 10.84 -12.82
N ARG A 26 4.83 9.96 -12.11
CA ARG A 26 4.78 9.83 -10.65
C ARG A 26 5.17 11.12 -9.94
N ASP A 27 6.25 11.74 -10.40
CA ASP A 27 6.71 13.01 -9.86
C ASP A 27 5.69 14.12 -10.12
N ARG A 28 5.12 14.18 -11.33
CA ARG A 28 4.07 15.14 -11.69
C ARG A 28 2.85 15.02 -10.77
N LEU A 29 2.37 13.79 -10.49
CA LEU A 29 1.27 13.57 -9.55
C LEU A 29 1.60 14.15 -8.17
N ALA A 30 2.79 13.83 -7.67
CA ALA A 30 3.21 14.27 -6.34
C ALA A 30 3.47 15.78 -6.24
N ASP A 31 4.06 16.39 -7.28
CA ASP A 31 4.31 17.83 -7.35
C ASP A 31 2.97 18.59 -7.46
N ALA A 32 2.06 18.14 -8.31
CA ALA A 32 0.72 18.73 -8.41
C ALA A 32 -0.04 18.66 -7.07
N ALA A 33 -0.02 17.52 -6.38
CA ALA A 33 -0.64 17.40 -5.07
C ALA A 33 0.03 18.29 -4.01
N ARG A 34 1.37 18.41 -4.03
CA ARG A 34 2.12 19.31 -3.14
C ARG A 34 1.74 20.77 -3.39
N ASP A 35 1.57 21.15 -4.64
CA ASP A 35 1.32 22.54 -5.05
C ASP A 35 -0.18 22.90 -5.01
N GLY A 36 -1.05 21.93 -4.72
CA GLY A 36 -2.50 22.11 -4.64
C GLY A 36 -3.21 22.17 -6.00
N ASP A 37 -2.54 21.75 -7.08
CA ASP A 37 -3.11 21.65 -8.42
C ASP A 37 -3.93 20.35 -8.56
N TRP A 38 -5.16 20.41 -8.04
CA TRP A 38 -6.05 19.26 -8.03
C TRP A 38 -6.56 18.86 -9.42
N ALA A 39 -6.53 19.77 -10.40
CA ALA A 39 -6.88 19.45 -11.77
C ALA A 39 -5.81 18.54 -12.39
N ALA A 40 -4.52 18.91 -12.26
CA ALA A 40 -3.43 18.05 -12.72
C ALA A 40 -3.36 16.72 -11.96
N VAL A 41 -3.71 16.69 -10.66
CA VAL A 41 -3.86 15.44 -9.91
C VAL A 41 -4.95 14.56 -10.53
N ALA A 42 -6.12 15.12 -10.83
CA ALA A 42 -7.22 14.39 -11.44
C ALA A 42 -6.86 13.85 -12.84
N ASP A 43 -6.15 14.64 -13.66
CA ASP A 43 -5.69 14.21 -14.98
C ASP A 43 -4.78 12.98 -14.89
N VAL A 44 -3.76 13.03 -14.02
CA VAL A 44 -2.82 11.91 -13.87
C VAL A 44 -3.52 10.67 -13.30
N LEU A 45 -4.44 10.83 -12.34
CA LEU A 45 -5.21 9.71 -11.78
C LEU A 45 -6.28 9.17 -12.73
N GLY A 46 -6.75 9.97 -13.69
CA GLY A 46 -7.61 9.52 -14.78
C GLY A 46 -6.90 8.51 -15.68
N GLU A 47 -5.61 8.72 -15.94
CA GLU A 47 -4.78 7.77 -16.71
C GLU A 47 -4.26 6.60 -15.85
N ARG A 48 -3.97 6.86 -14.57
CA ARG A 48 -3.30 5.94 -13.64
C ARG A 48 -3.97 5.93 -12.26
N PRO A 49 -5.18 5.38 -12.13
CA PRO A 49 -5.91 5.39 -10.87
C PRO A 49 -5.21 4.59 -9.76
N GLU A 50 -4.44 3.55 -10.11
CA GLU A 50 -3.63 2.76 -9.17
C GLU A 50 -2.62 3.59 -8.35
N TRP A 51 -2.31 4.81 -8.79
CA TRP A 51 -1.28 5.66 -8.18
C TRP A 51 -1.78 6.54 -7.03
N VAL A 52 -3.08 6.58 -6.77
CA VAL A 52 -3.72 7.46 -5.78
C VAL A 52 -3.15 7.32 -4.35
N ASN A 53 -2.63 6.14 -4.01
CA ASN A 53 -2.14 5.82 -2.66
C ASN A 53 -0.63 5.97 -2.48
N CYS A 54 0.06 6.50 -3.47
CA CYS A 54 1.50 6.43 -3.50
C CYS A 54 2.13 7.77 -3.12
N PRO A 55 3.22 7.74 -2.35
CA PRO A 55 3.97 8.93 -2.06
C PRO A 55 4.85 9.34 -3.25
N ARG A 56 5.45 10.54 -3.15
CA ARG A 56 6.51 10.97 -4.06
C ARG A 56 7.71 10.00 -3.97
N LEU A 57 8.28 9.65 -5.13
CA LEU A 57 9.50 8.86 -5.22
C LEU A 57 10.66 9.57 -4.51
N GLU A 58 11.43 8.80 -3.74
CA GLU A 58 12.59 9.25 -2.96
C GLU A 58 12.24 10.36 -1.93
N SER A 59 10.97 10.46 -1.53
CA SER A 59 10.54 11.39 -0.50
C SER A 59 10.71 10.83 0.90
N ARG A 60 11.13 11.70 1.82
CA ARG A 60 11.21 11.39 3.25
C ARG A 60 9.88 11.55 3.99
N SER A 61 8.89 12.22 3.40
CA SER A 61 7.62 12.50 4.09
C SER A 61 6.62 11.35 4.03
N GLY A 62 6.59 10.57 2.95
CA GLY A 62 5.55 9.56 2.72
C GLY A 62 4.15 10.15 2.45
N TYR A 63 4.06 11.44 2.08
CA TYR A 63 2.76 12.06 1.77
C TYR A 63 2.18 11.52 0.46
N THR A 64 0.96 11.00 0.54
CA THR A 64 0.11 10.64 -0.60
C THR A 64 -0.75 11.84 -1.03
N PRO A 65 -1.42 11.81 -2.20
CA PRO A 65 -2.40 12.82 -2.59
C PRO A 65 -3.43 13.15 -1.49
N LEU A 66 -3.93 12.15 -0.75
CA LEU A 66 -4.89 12.37 0.34
C LEU A 66 -4.28 13.11 1.54
N HIS A 67 -3.01 12.82 1.88
CA HIS A 67 -2.28 13.58 2.91
C HIS A 67 -2.07 15.04 2.49
N GLN A 68 -1.76 15.29 1.22
CA GLN A 68 -1.63 16.65 0.71
C GLN A 68 -2.97 17.41 0.71
N ALA A 69 -4.06 16.76 0.31
CA ALA A 69 -5.39 17.35 0.35
C ALA A 69 -5.79 17.74 1.78
N ALA A 70 -5.48 16.88 2.76
CA ALA A 70 -5.65 17.18 4.17
C ALA A 70 -4.74 18.31 4.66
N TRP A 71 -3.52 18.42 4.16
CA TRP A 71 -2.60 19.51 4.50
C TRP A 71 -3.10 20.87 3.98
N HIS A 72 -3.56 20.91 2.74
CA HIS A 72 -4.09 22.12 2.11
C HIS A 72 -5.47 22.53 2.63
N GLY A 73 -6.22 21.59 3.24
CA GLY A 73 -7.63 21.83 3.56
C GLY A 73 -8.48 21.88 2.30
N ALA A 74 -8.16 21.03 1.32
CA ALA A 74 -8.80 21.02 0.00
C ALA A 74 -10.34 20.93 0.08
N GLY A 75 -11.01 21.37 -0.97
CA GLY A 75 -12.47 21.27 -1.07
C GLY A 75 -12.97 19.83 -0.94
N THR A 76 -14.20 19.65 -0.45
CA THR A 76 -14.80 18.32 -0.26
C THR A 76 -14.82 17.50 -1.55
N ALA A 77 -15.14 18.14 -2.69
CA ALA A 77 -15.14 17.49 -4.00
C ALA A 77 -13.78 16.91 -4.40
N THR A 78 -12.67 17.58 -4.07
CA THR A 78 -11.31 17.07 -4.30
C THR A 78 -11.06 15.82 -3.46
N VAL A 79 -11.39 15.89 -2.16
CA VAL A 79 -11.20 14.76 -1.24
C VAL A 79 -12.07 13.59 -1.66
N GLU A 80 -13.33 13.81 -1.98
CA GLU A 80 -14.25 12.80 -2.50
C GLU A 80 -13.75 12.17 -3.81
N GLY A 81 -13.20 12.97 -4.73
CA GLY A 81 -12.59 12.47 -5.96
C GLY A 81 -11.42 11.52 -5.68
N LEU A 82 -10.50 11.89 -4.79
CA LEU A 82 -9.40 11.01 -4.38
C LEU A 82 -9.92 9.70 -3.76
N LEU A 83 -10.93 9.80 -2.90
CA LEU A 83 -11.56 8.65 -2.25
C LEU A 83 -12.27 7.73 -3.28
N ALA A 84 -12.90 8.30 -4.31
CA ALA A 84 -13.52 7.57 -5.40
C ALA A 84 -12.48 6.82 -6.26
N HIS A 85 -11.27 7.36 -6.39
CA HIS A 85 -10.12 6.66 -7.00
C HIS A 85 -9.53 5.56 -6.09
N GLY A 86 -10.01 5.41 -4.85
CA GLY A 86 -9.52 4.39 -3.91
C GLY A 86 -8.45 4.88 -2.95
N ALA A 87 -8.35 6.20 -2.70
CA ALA A 87 -7.48 6.72 -1.65
C ALA A 87 -7.84 6.12 -0.28
N LEU A 88 -6.83 5.61 0.40
CA LEU A 88 -6.95 4.96 1.70
C LEU A 88 -6.75 5.97 2.83
N ARG A 89 -7.65 5.94 3.82
CA ARG A 89 -7.64 6.87 4.96
C ARG A 89 -6.78 6.36 6.12
N THR A 90 -6.48 5.06 6.15
CA THR A 90 -5.61 4.42 7.15
C THR A 90 -4.13 4.60 6.87
N LEU A 91 -3.72 4.95 5.64
CA LEU A 91 -2.30 5.09 5.31
C LEU A 91 -1.66 6.16 6.18
N ARG A 92 -0.42 5.88 6.57
CA ARG A 92 0.38 6.79 7.38
C ARG A 92 1.54 7.35 6.57
N THR A 93 1.90 8.58 6.89
CA THR A 93 3.17 9.19 6.49
C THR A 93 4.34 8.48 7.18
N ASN A 94 5.57 8.81 6.78
CA ASN A 94 6.76 8.29 7.46
C ASN A 94 6.89 8.79 8.91
N HIS A 95 6.11 9.82 9.29
CA HIS A 95 6.00 10.32 10.66
C HIS A 95 4.82 9.72 11.44
N GLY A 96 4.10 8.75 10.84
CA GLY A 96 2.99 8.06 11.49
C GLY A 96 1.65 8.79 11.46
N GLU A 97 1.55 9.97 10.82
CA GLU A 97 0.29 10.72 10.70
C GLU A 97 -0.58 10.17 9.57
N ARG A 98 -1.89 10.02 9.78
CA ARG A 98 -2.88 9.84 8.71
C ARG A 98 -3.33 11.20 8.16
N ALA A 99 -3.99 11.19 7.02
CA ALA A 99 -4.63 12.39 6.46
C ALA A 99 -5.57 13.09 7.47
N ALA A 100 -6.39 12.31 8.22
CA ALA A 100 -7.27 12.86 9.26
C ALA A 100 -6.50 13.58 10.38
N ASP A 101 -5.33 13.05 10.78
CA ASP A 101 -4.51 13.61 11.84
C ASP A 101 -3.90 14.96 11.39
N ILE A 102 -3.45 15.03 10.13
CA ILE A 102 -2.94 16.27 9.51
C ILE A 102 -4.04 17.33 9.41
N ALA A 103 -5.23 16.97 8.91
CA ALA A 103 -6.36 17.89 8.79
C ALA A 103 -6.77 18.46 10.16
N ALA A 104 -6.88 17.61 11.18
CA ALA A 104 -7.20 18.03 12.54
C ALA A 104 -6.16 18.99 13.11
N ARG A 105 -4.86 18.66 12.99
CA ARG A 105 -3.75 19.52 13.45
C ARG A 105 -3.72 20.89 12.77
N ARG A 106 -4.22 20.98 11.53
CA ARG A 106 -4.26 22.23 10.74
C ARG A 106 -5.59 22.98 10.83
N GLY A 107 -6.56 22.49 11.61
CA GLY A 107 -7.86 23.13 11.80
C GLY A 107 -8.87 22.91 10.67
N HIS A 108 -8.61 21.97 9.74
CA HIS A 108 -9.46 21.67 8.60
C HIS A 108 -10.60 20.72 8.98
N HIS A 109 -11.43 21.15 9.93
CA HIS A 109 -12.47 20.33 10.54
C HIS A 109 -13.58 19.91 9.57
N HIS A 110 -13.80 20.67 8.48
CA HIS A 110 -14.75 20.31 7.42
C HIS A 110 -14.42 18.96 6.76
N LEU A 111 -13.16 18.52 6.83
CA LEU A 111 -12.71 17.25 6.27
C LEU A 111 -12.83 16.07 7.24
N ALA A 112 -13.15 16.29 8.52
CA ALA A 112 -13.09 15.26 9.55
C ALA A 112 -13.96 14.03 9.22
N ALA A 113 -15.19 14.25 8.72
CA ALA A 113 -16.08 13.17 8.33
C ALA A 113 -15.56 12.40 7.10
N LEU A 114 -15.05 13.11 6.10
CA LEU A 114 -14.54 12.51 4.86
C LEU A 114 -13.26 11.69 5.09
N LEU A 115 -12.37 12.15 5.98
CA LEU A 115 -11.07 11.52 6.24
C LEU A 115 -11.12 10.45 7.32
N ARG A 116 -12.24 10.28 8.03
CA ARG A 116 -12.40 9.23 9.04
C ARG A 116 -12.26 7.84 8.40
N PRO A 117 -11.32 6.98 8.87
CA PRO A 117 -11.19 5.61 8.39
C PRO A 117 -12.51 4.83 8.39
N VAL A 118 -12.74 4.09 7.31
CA VAL A 118 -13.91 3.20 7.16
C VAL A 118 -13.43 1.77 7.32
N VAL A 119 -13.40 1.28 8.55
CA VAL A 119 -12.95 -0.09 8.87
C VAL A 119 -14.07 -1.07 8.52
N ARG A 120 -13.82 -1.91 7.52
CA ARG A 120 -14.72 -2.98 7.06
C ARG A 120 -14.35 -4.33 7.66
N HIS A 121 -13.07 -4.56 7.90
CA HIS A 121 -12.53 -5.80 8.44
C HIS A 121 -11.82 -5.49 9.76
N PRO A 122 -12.52 -5.59 10.90
CA PRO A 122 -11.99 -5.13 12.17
C PRO A 122 -10.87 -6.04 12.67
N VAL A 123 -9.69 -5.45 12.86
CA VAL A 123 -8.56 -6.01 13.58
C VAL A 123 -8.33 -5.13 14.81
N PRO A 124 -8.13 -5.68 16.01
CA PRO A 124 -7.82 -4.87 17.18
C PRO A 124 -6.64 -3.93 16.93
N PRO A 125 -6.74 -2.64 17.31
CA PRO A 125 -5.69 -1.67 17.01
C PRO A 125 -4.29 -2.06 17.49
N ALA A 126 -4.20 -2.78 18.62
CA ALA A 126 -2.95 -3.28 19.17
C ALA A 126 -2.32 -4.41 18.33
N GLU A 127 -3.11 -5.15 17.55
CA GLU A 127 -2.62 -6.28 16.73
C GLU A 127 -2.15 -5.84 15.34
N ILE A 128 -2.67 -4.73 14.81
CA ILE A 128 -2.27 -4.20 13.49
C ILE A 128 -0.74 -4.04 13.36
N PRO A 129 -0.02 -3.35 14.26
CA PRO A 129 1.43 -3.23 14.13
C PRO A 129 2.17 -4.55 14.31
N VAL A 130 1.63 -5.48 15.11
CA VAL A 130 2.22 -6.82 15.34
C VAL A 130 2.11 -7.66 14.06
N LEU A 131 0.92 -7.76 13.48
CA LEU A 131 0.67 -8.44 12.20
C LEU A 131 1.52 -7.83 11.08
N GLN A 132 1.60 -6.50 11.03
CA GLN A 132 2.42 -5.81 10.04
C GLN A 132 3.90 -6.15 10.18
N GLY A 133 4.42 -6.16 11.41
CA GLY A 133 5.80 -6.57 11.68
C GLY A 133 6.07 -8.01 11.23
N HIS A 134 5.17 -8.95 11.54
CA HIS A 134 5.30 -10.34 11.12
C HIS A 134 5.19 -10.51 9.60
N LEU A 135 4.25 -9.81 8.95
CA LEU A 135 4.12 -9.78 7.49
C LEU A 135 5.40 -9.28 6.83
N HIS A 136 5.95 -8.18 7.32
CA HIS A 136 7.16 -7.59 6.75
C HIS A 136 8.39 -8.49 6.91
N ARG A 137 8.51 -9.18 8.06
CA ARG A 137 9.56 -10.20 8.24
C ARG A 137 9.39 -11.37 7.27
N LEU A 138 8.15 -11.84 7.08
CA LEU A 138 7.85 -12.91 6.14
C LEU A 138 8.22 -12.52 4.70
N ILE A 139 7.79 -11.33 4.24
CA ILE A 139 8.11 -10.84 2.90
C ILE A 139 9.61 -10.80 2.67
N ARG A 140 10.38 -10.22 3.61
CA ARG A 140 11.85 -10.16 3.50
C ARG A 140 12.48 -11.55 3.50
N HIS A 141 12.02 -12.44 4.37
CA HIS A 141 12.51 -13.82 4.41
C HIS A 141 12.27 -14.55 3.08
N ARG A 142 11.08 -14.39 2.48
CA ARG A 142 10.73 -15.03 1.20
C ARG A 142 11.36 -14.36 -0.02
N ALA A 143 11.70 -13.08 0.09
CA ALA A 143 12.42 -12.33 -0.93
C ALA A 143 13.94 -12.34 -0.68
N GLY A 144 14.42 -13.22 0.20
CA GLY A 144 15.83 -13.36 0.56
C GLY A 144 16.69 -13.88 -0.59
N LEU A 145 17.96 -13.49 -0.59
CA LEU A 145 18.98 -13.86 -1.56
C LEU A 145 20.09 -14.66 -0.89
N GLU A 146 20.93 -15.32 -1.68
CA GLU A 146 22.03 -16.18 -1.18
C GLU A 146 23.07 -15.42 -0.34
N ASP A 147 23.23 -14.12 -0.58
CA ASP A 147 24.13 -13.23 0.15
C ASP A 147 23.57 -12.76 1.51
N GLY A 148 22.38 -13.22 1.90
CA GLY A 148 21.70 -12.86 3.13
C GLY A 148 20.94 -11.52 3.07
N SER A 149 20.96 -10.82 1.92
CA SER A 149 20.11 -9.65 1.68
C SER A 149 18.71 -10.06 1.19
N ASP A 150 17.82 -9.08 0.97
CA ASP A 150 16.49 -9.34 0.41
C ASP A 150 16.10 -8.31 -0.65
N LEU A 151 15.34 -8.74 -1.66
CA LEU A 151 14.94 -7.91 -2.80
C LEU A 151 14.13 -6.67 -2.36
N ALA A 152 13.31 -6.79 -1.32
CA ALA A 152 12.51 -5.65 -0.86
C ALA A 152 13.40 -4.55 -0.26
N THR A 153 14.44 -4.92 0.48
CA THR A 153 15.44 -3.99 1.00
C THR A 153 16.34 -3.44 -0.12
N GLN A 154 16.82 -4.28 -1.03
CA GLN A 154 17.65 -3.84 -2.17
C GLN A 154 16.94 -2.81 -3.06
N HIS A 155 15.64 -2.98 -3.28
CA HIS A 155 14.82 -2.06 -4.07
C HIS A 155 14.16 -0.95 -3.23
N ALA A 156 14.50 -0.84 -1.95
CA ALA A 156 13.93 0.12 -1.00
C ALA A 156 12.39 0.16 -0.99
N LEU A 157 11.73 -1.00 -1.15
CA LEU A 157 10.28 -1.08 -1.31
C LEU A 157 9.53 -0.62 -0.05
N ARG A 158 8.45 0.12 -0.27
CA ARG A 158 7.44 0.38 0.75
C ARG A 158 6.54 -0.84 0.89
N LEU A 159 6.70 -1.57 1.99
CA LEU A 159 5.95 -2.80 2.25
C LEU A 159 4.46 -2.55 2.58
N PRO A 160 3.55 -3.49 2.28
CA PRO A 160 2.12 -3.40 2.58
C PRO A 160 1.79 -3.10 4.04
N GLU A 161 0.85 -2.17 4.26
CA GLU A 161 0.34 -1.86 5.60
C GLU A 161 -0.93 -2.64 5.90
N VAL A 162 -0.97 -3.34 7.04
CA VAL A 162 -2.13 -4.17 7.42
C VAL A 162 -3.37 -3.31 7.63
N ALA A 163 -3.20 -2.08 8.12
CA ALA A 163 -4.31 -1.14 8.29
C ALA A 163 -5.04 -0.82 6.97
N ALA A 164 -4.34 -0.84 5.83
CA ALA A 164 -4.96 -0.62 4.52
C ALA A 164 -5.96 -1.72 4.17
N LEU A 165 -5.62 -2.98 4.44
CA LEU A 165 -6.50 -4.13 4.17
C LEU A 165 -7.83 -4.02 4.93
N THR A 166 -7.82 -3.39 6.11
CA THR A 166 -9.04 -3.21 6.91
C THR A 166 -10.07 -2.28 6.26
N GLU A 167 -9.66 -1.39 5.33
CA GLU A 167 -10.57 -0.47 4.63
C GLU A 167 -11.11 -1.00 3.31
N LEU A 168 -10.45 -2.00 2.73
CA LEU A 168 -10.80 -2.52 1.42
C LEU A 168 -12.15 -3.24 1.47
N ALA A 169 -12.96 -3.11 0.41
CA ALA A 169 -14.20 -3.88 0.27
C ALA A 169 -13.92 -5.39 0.29
N HIS A 170 -12.88 -5.80 -0.43
CA HIS A 170 -12.30 -7.14 -0.39
C HIS A 170 -10.89 -7.01 0.18
N PRO A 171 -10.58 -7.64 1.33
CA PRO A 171 -9.36 -7.34 2.08
C PRO A 171 -8.16 -8.11 1.52
N VAL A 172 -7.92 -7.94 0.22
CA VAL A 172 -6.86 -8.57 -0.55
C VAL A 172 -6.06 -7.51 -1.29
N CYS A 173 -4.74 -7.58 -1.19
CA CYS A 173 -3.85 -6.83 -2.07
C CYS A 173 -2.83 -7.73 -2.75
N TRP A 174 -2.36 -7.28 -3.91
CA TRP A 174 -1.24 -7.84 -4.64
C TRP A 174 -0.03 -6.94 -4.46
N PHE A 175 1.09 -7.48 -4.00
CA PHE A 175 2.34 -6.76 -3.80
C PHE A 175 3.43 -7.32 -4.71
N PRO A 176 3.72 -6.67 -5.85
CA PRO A 176 4.77 -7.10 -6.76
C PRO A 176 6.16 -6.84 -6.15
N VAL A 177 7.08 -7.78 -6.37
CA VAL A 177 8.49 -7.64 -5.95
C VAL A 177 9.41 -7.76 -7.17
N PRO A 178 10.16 -6.69 -7.54
CA PRO A 178 11.12 -6.75 -8.63
C PRO A 178 12.19 -7.81 -8.37
N GLY A 179 12.62 -8.51 -9.43
CA GLY A 179 13.57 -9.62 -9.33
C GLY A 179 12.97 -10.95 -8.87
N MET A 180 11.79 -10.95 -8.22
CA MET A 180 11.11 -12.18 -7.78
C MET A 180 10.31 -12.86 -8.92
N TYR A 181 10.14 -12.18 -10.06
CA TYR A 181 9.26 -12.59 -11.16
C TYR A 181 7.84 -12.94 -10.67
N GLY A 182 7.33 -12.14 -9.74
CA GLY A 182 6.05 -12.37 -9.09
C GLY A 182 5.86 -11.41 -7.91
N GLY A 183 5.36 -11.94 -6.80
CA GLY A 183 5.03 -11.13 -5.63
C GLY A 183 4.20 -11.88 -4.62
N PHE A 184 3.50 -11.12 -3.78
CA PHE A 184 2.71 -11.64 -2.68
C PHE A 184 1.25 -11.25 -2.85
N ARG A 185 0.36 -12.24 -2.77
CA ARG A 185 -1.07 -12.01 -2.59
C ARG A 185 -1.35 -12.08 -1.10
N ILE A 186 -1.80 -10.98 -0.52
CA ILE A 186 -1.99 -10.84 0.93
C ILE A 186 -3.48 -10.67 1.18
N THR A 187 -4.08 -11.61 1.89
CA THR A 187 -5.50 -11.62 2.26
C THR A 187 -5.63 -11.50 3.77
N LEU A 188 -6.36 -10.52 4.27
CA LEU A 188 -6.76 -10.48 5.67
C LEU A 188 -8.02 -11.36 5.85
N ASP A 189 -7.89 -12.37 6.69
CA ASP A 189 -8.89 -13.39 6.99
C ASP A 189 -9.19 -13.35 8.50
N GLY A 190 -10.25 -12.63 8.86
CA GLY A 190 -10.55 -12.31 10.25
C GLY A 190 -9.43 -11.46 10.89
N ARG A 191 -8.63 -12.07 11.77
CA ARG A 191 -7.53 -11.42 12.51
C ARG A 191 -6.15 -11.95 12.10
N GLU A 192 -6.07 -12.68 11.00
CA GLU A 192 -4.84 -13.26 10.47
C GLU A 192 -4.66 -12.88 9.00
N LEU A 193 -3.45 -13.04 8.47
CA LEU A 193 -3.17 -12.87 7.05
C LEU A 193 -2.86 -14.22 6.42
N ALA A 194 -3.52 -14.54 5.31
CA ALA A 194 -3.05 -15.54 4.36
C ALA A 194 -2.15 -14.85 3.33
N VAL A 195 -0.93 -15.34 3.16
CA VAL A 195 0.08 -14.76 2.27
C VAL A 195 0.51 -15.81 1.26
N ASP A 196 0.04 -15.67 0.02
CA ASP A 196 0.44 -16.52 -1.08
C ASP A 196 1.65 -15.90 -1.79
N SER A 197 2.78 -16.59 -1.83
CA SER A 197 3.96 -16.15 -2.58
C SER A 197 3.99 -16.79 -3.96
N TRP A 198 4.24 -15.99 -5.00
CA TRP A 198 4.33 -16.46 -6.38
C TRP A 198 5.71 -16.13 -6.96
N ILE A 199 6.39 -17.15 -7.49
CA ILE A 199 7.66 -17.01 -8.24
C ILE A 199 7.44 -17.69 -9.60
N ARG A 200 7.39 -16.92 -10.70
CA ARG A 200 7.04 -17.45 -12.04
C ARG A 200 7.98 -18.53 -12.58
N VAL A 201 9.19 -18.68 -12.02
CA VAL A 201 10.14 -19.71 -12.48
C VAL A 201 9.62 -21.14 -12.21
N ILE A 202 8.68 -21.33 -11.26
CA ILE A 202 8.20 -22.68 -10.85
C ILE A 202 6.68 -22.90 -11.09
N GLY A 203 6.00 -22.01 -11.81
CA GLY A 203 4.69 -22.35 -12.39
C GLY A 203 3.52 -22.66 -11.41
N GLY A 204 3.47 -22.01 -10.24
CA GLY A 204 2.32 -22.10 -9.32
C GLY A 204 2.49 -21.26 -8.05
N SER A 205 1.44 -21.04 -7.25
CA SER A 205 1.60 -20.59 -5.86
C SER A 205 2.16 -21.77 -5.06
N GLU A 206 3.47 -21.82 -4.86
CA GLU A 206 4.11 -22.91 -4.14
C GLU A 206 3.72 -22.96 -2.65
N ARG A 207 3.17 -21.88 -2.08
CA ARG A 207 3.04 -21.77 -0.62
C ARG A 207 2.05 -20.69 -0.17
N THR A 208 1.18 -21.05 0.79
CA THR A 208 0.35 -20.10 1.54
C THR A 208 0.81 -20.08 3.01
N ASP A 209 1.41 -18.98 3.43
CA ASP A 209 1.78 -18.78 4.84
C ASP A 209 0.65 -18.11 5.62
N ARG A 210 0.59 -18.39 6.93
CA ARG A 210 -0.34 -17.72 7.84
C ARG A 210 0.40 -16.79 8.79
N VAL A 211 0.08 -15.50 8.75
CA VAL A 211 0.61 -14.50 9.67
C VAL A 211 -0.43 -14.20 10.73
N THR A 212 -0.07 -14.43 11.99
CA THR A 212 -0.94 -14.25 13.15
C THR A 212 -0.33 -13.23 14.13
N PRO A 213 -1.08 -12.72 15.12
CA PRO A 213 -0.51 -11.88 16.18
C PRO A 213 0.61 -12.57 16.98
N TRP A 214 0.67 -13.90 16.96
CA TRP A 214 1.65 -14.70 17.72
C TRP A 214 2.89 -15.07 16.89
N GLY A 215 2.88 -14.82 15.59
CA GLY A 215 3.99 -15.16 14.68
C GLY A 215 3.50 -15.59 13.30
N ALA A 216 4.44 -15.91 12.42
CA ALA A 216 4.16 -16.50 11.10
C ALA A 216 4.30 -18.03 11.18
N ARG A 217 3.27 -18.75 10.75
CA ARG A 217 3.30 -20.19 10.53
C ARG A 217 3.61 -20.44 9.07
N LEU A 218 4.79 -20.99 8.82
CA LEU A 218 5.22 -21.36 7.49
C LEU A 218 4.67 -22.76 7.17
N GLN A 219 3.82 -22.90 6.15
CA GLN A 219 3.41 -24.24 5.69
C GLN A 219 4.47 -24.77 4.74
N GLU A 220 5.18 -25.85 5.08
CA GLU A 220 5.99 -26.56 4.09
C GLU A 220 5.09 -27.04 2.95
N GLY A 221 5.49 -26.80 1.70
CA GLY A 221 4.70 -27.24 0.55
C GLY A 221 4.70 -28.76 0.49
N GLU A 222 3.52 -29.37 0.28
CA GLU A 222 3.48 -30.75 -0.20
C GLU A 222 4.19 -30.77 -1.56
N ALA A 223 5.27 -31.54 -1.65
CA ALA A 223 5.83 -31.92 -2.93
C ALA A 223 4.71 -32.62 -3.72
N LEU A 224 4.28 -32.02 -4.83
CA LEU A 224 3.45 -32.75 -5.79
C LEU A 224 4.24 -34.00 -6.22
N PRO A 225 3.61 -35.19 -6.25
CA PRO A 225 4.27 -36.46 -6.55
C PRO A 225 4.84 -36.52 -7.97
#